data_AF-A0A8S4GTK9-F1
#
_entry.id   AF-A0A8S4GTK9-F1
#
_cell.length_a   1.000
_cell.length_b   1.000
_cell.length_c   1.000
_cell.angle_alpha   90.00
_cell.angle_beta   90.00
_cell.angle_gamma   90.00
#
_symmetry.space_group_name_H-M   'P 1'
#
loop_
_entity.id
_entity.type
_entity.pdbx_description
1 polymer ?
#
loop_
_entity_poly.entity_id
_entity_poly.type
_entity_poly.pdbx_seq_one_letter_code
_entity_poly.pdbx_strand_id
1 'polypeptide(L)'
;MVGNGPGRKLARSLIALSRRLPKHGIDFDFRKDTWPAGAYVRLREVVPKGENAGKAYGSFFWPREGPPADPDAVTDSHEISGAGSPGWQVVDPQGRLWKELDWPRIMRESRAARQGGGGGGDAGDGQQE
;
A
#
# COMPACT_ATOMS: atom_id res chain seq x y z
N MET A 1 12.65 6.63 -36.20
CA MET A 1 11.97 7.48 -35.21
C MET A 1 10.88 6.64 -34.56
N VAL A 2 11.08 6.20 -33.31
CA VAL A 2 10.12 5.35 -32.60
C VAL A 2 9.09 6.26 -31.95
N GLY A 3 7.86 6.23 -32.44
CA GLY A 3 6.77 7.06 -31.94
C GLY A 3 6.43 6.70 -30.48
N ASN A 4 6.53 7.69 -29.60
CA ASN A 4 5.93 7.67 -28.27
C ASN A 4 4.40 7.68 -28.42
N GLY A 5 3.78 6.50 -28.41
CA GLY A 5 2.32 6.36 -28.39
C GLY A 5 1.71 6.81 -27.05
N PRO A 6 0.45 7.26 -27.04
CA PRO A 6 -0.22 7.82 -25.86
C PRO A 6 -0.33 6.77 -24.75
N GLY A 7 0.12 7.14 -23.55
CA GLY A 7 -0.10 6.51 -22.25
C GLY A 7 -0.50 5.03 -22.24
N ARG A 8 0.48 4.13 -22.03
CA ARG A 8 0.20 2.74 -21.65
C ARG A 8 -0.61 2.73 -20.34
N LYS A 9 -1.94 2.59 -20.44
CA LYS A 9 -2.80 2.28 -19.29
C LYS A 9 -2.23 1.05 -18.58
N LEU A 10 -2.06 1.13 -17.27
CA LEU A 10 -1.59 -0.02 -16.49
C LEU A 10 -2.63 -1.13 -16.64
N ALA A 11 -2.26 -2.26 -17.26
CA ALA A 11 -3.22 -3.32 -17.58
C ALA A 11 -3.76 -4.07 -16.35
N ARG A 12 -3.30 -3.73 -15.14
CA ARG A 12 -3.54 -4.53 -13.93
C ARG A 12 -4.56 -3.88 -13.01
N SER A 13 -5.44 -4.70 -12.49
CA SER A 13 -6.37 -4.35 -11.41
C SER A 13 -5.69 -4.39 -10.05
N LEU A 14 -6.23 -3.68 -9.06
CA LEU A 14 -5.77 -3.76 -7.68
C LEU A 14 -5.94 -5.20 -7.17
N ILE A 15 -7.08 -5.85 -7.49
CA ILE A 15 -7.35 -7.24 -7.11
C ILE A 15 -6.28 -8.20 -7.65
N ALA A 16 -5.89 -8.06 -8.92
CA ALA A 16 -4.87 -8.92 -9.51
C ALA A 16 -3.48 -8.66 -8.93
N LEU A 17 -3.15 -7.39 -8.63
CA LEU A 17 -1.88 -7.04 -8.01
C LEU A 17 -1.78 -7.56 -6.57
N SER A 18 -2.82 -7.36 -5.77
CA SER A 18 -2.85 -7.72 -4.36
C SER A 18 -2.61 -9.22 -4.16
N ARG A 19 -3.15 -10.07 -5.04
CA ARG A 19 -2.91 -11.53 -5.05
C ARG A 19 -1.46 -11.94 -5.24
N ARG A 20 -0.63 -11.09 -5.85
CA ARG A 20 0.79 -11.35 -6.11
C ARG A 20 1.69 -10.84 -4.97
N LEU A 21 1.13 -10.11 -4.02
CA LEU A 21 1.85 -9.55 -2.88
C LEU A 21 1.67 -10.44 -1.63
N PRO A 22 2.61 -10.39 -0.69
CA PRO A 22 2.44 -10.99 0.62
C PRO A 22 1.17 -10.51 1.30
N LYS A 23 0.50 -11.39 2.07
CA LYS A 23 -0.75 -11.08 2.79
C LYS A 23 -1.83 -10.45 1.90
N HIS A 24 -1.88 -10.82 0.63
CA HIS A 24 -2.80 -10.23 -0.34
C HIS A 24 -2.67 -8.70 -0.45
N GLY A 25 -1.47 -8.16 -0.31
CA GLY A 25 -1.21 -6.72 -0.48
C GLY A 25 -1.67 -5.85 0.69
N ILE A 26 -2.12 -6.43 1.81
CA ILE A 26 -2.46 -5.66 3.01
C ILE A 26 -1.22 -4.89 3.49
N ASP A 27 -1.43 -3.62 3.87
CA ASP A 27 -0.44 -2.60 4.23
C ASP A 27 0.44 -2.11 3.07
N PHE A 28 0.17 -2.54 1.83
CA PHE A 28 0.83 -1.96 0.66
C PHE A 28 0.05 -0.76 0.13
N ASP A 29 0.81 0.18 -0.42
CA ASP A 29 0.28 1.39 -1.02
C ASP A 29 0.04 1.17 -2.52
N PHE A 30 -1.15 1.55 -2.97
CA PHE A 30 -1.56 1.44 -4.35
C PHE A 30 -1.92 2.82 -4.90
N ARG A 31 -1.56 3.04 -6.15
CA ARG A 31 -1.93 4.25 -6.88
C ARG A 31 -2.70 3.89 -8.13
N LYS A 32 -3.67 4.73 -8.47
CA LYS A 32 -4.36 4.69 -9.77
C LYS A 32 -3.72 5.69 -10.73
N ASP A 33 -3.54 5.32 -11.99
CA ASP A 33 -2.95 6.18 -13.03
C ASP A 33 -3.72 7.48 -13.26
N THR A 34 -5.04 7.45 -13.11
CA THR A 34 -5.92 8.62 -13.21
C THR A 34 -5.87 9.53 -11.99
N TRP A 35 -5.17 9.16 -10.91
CA TRP A 35 -5.09 9.97 -9.70
C TRP A 35 -3.91 10.96 -9.75
N PRO A 36 -4.05 12.12 -9.08
CA PRO A 36 -2.97 13.11 -9.01
C PRO A 36 -1.70 12.51 -8.42
N ALA A 37 -0.54 13.09 -8.75
CA ALA A 37 0.72 12.70 -8.14
C ALA A 37 0.65 12.85 -6.62
N GLY A 38 1.22 11.87 -5.90
CA GLY A 38 1.16 11.82 -4.44
C GLY A 38 -0.14 11.24 -3.85
N ALA A 39 -1.17 10.97 -4.66
CA ALA A 39 -2.36 10.26 -4.19
C ALA A 39 -2.15 8.74 -4.21
N TYR A 40 -2.53 8.07 -3.13
CA TYR A 40 -2.46 6.62 -2.99
C TYR A 40 -3.53 6.12 -2.02
N VAL A 41 -3.71 4.81 -1.99
CA VAL A 41 -4.57 4.11 -1.03
C VAL A 41 -3.74 3.02 -0.36
N ARG A 42 -3.75 2.96 0.96
CA ARG A 42 -3.17 1.85 1.72
C ARG A 42 -4.22 0.74 1.82
N LEU A 43 -3.91 -0.43 1.27
CA LEU A 43 -4.83 -1.55 1.27
C LEU A 43 -4.96 -2.14 2.68
N ARG A 44 -6.18 -2.25 3.20
CA ARG A 44 -6.47 -2.82 4.53
C ARG A 44 -7.14 -4.18 4.45
N GLU A 45 -8.01 -4.37 3.45
CA GLU A 45 -8.71 -5.63 3.25
C GLU A 45 -8.94 -5.89 1.76
N VAL A 46 -8.94 -7.16 1.37
CA VAL A 46 -9.34 -7.59 0.03
C VAL A 46 -10.15 -8.88 0.09
N VAL A 47 -11.28 -8.88 -0.60
CA VAL A 47 -12.19 -10.04 -0.76
C VAL A 47 -12.25 -10.40 -2.24
N PRO A 48 -11.32 -11.24 -2.73
CA PRO A 48 -11.29 -11.64 -4.13
C PRO A 48 -12.46 -12.58 -4.46
N LYS A 49 -13.13 -12.32 -5.58
CA LYS A 49 -14.19 -13.17 -6.17
C LYS A 49 -13.82 -13.75 -7.55
N GLY A 50 -12.64 -13.40 -8.06
CA GLY A 50 -12.11 -13.86 -9.33
C GLY A 50 -10.71 -13.30 -9.57
N GLU A 51 -10.19 -13.43 -10.80
CA GLU A 51 -8.84 -12.95 -11.13
C GLU A 51 -8.73 -11.42 -11.03
N ASN A 52 -9.73 -10.71 -11.54
CA ASN A 52 -9.84 -9.25 -11.53
C ASN A 52 -11.10 -8.74 -10.80
N ALA A 53 -11.84 -9.63 -10.15
CA ALA A 53 -13.12 -9.33 -9.53
C ALA A 53 -13.03 -9.51 -8.02
N GLY A 54 -13.66 -8.61 -7.27
CA GLY A 54 -13.65 -8.64 -5.81
C GLY A 54 -13.94 -7.27 -5.23
N LYS A 55 -13.91 -7.20 -3.91
CA LYS A 55 -13.93 -5.96 -3.16
C LYS A 55 -12.57 -5.71 -2.52
N ALA A 56 -12.23 -4.45 -2.37
CA ALA A 56 -11.05 -4.02 -1.63
C ALA A 56 -11.41 -2.81 -0.79
N TYR A 57 -10.79 -2.70 0.38
CA TYR A 57 -11.02 -1.62 1.32
C TYR A 57 -9.67 -1.04 1.75
N GLY A 58 -9.60 0.28 1.90
CA GLY A 58 -8.36 0.94 2.26
C GLY A 58 -8.52 2.37 2.72
N SER A 59 -7.43 2.90 3.23
CA SER A 59 -7.30 4.28 3.70
C SER A 59 -6.77 5.15 2.55
N PHE A 60 -7.49 6.22 2.22
CA PHE A 60 -7.16 7.09 1.08
C PHE A 60 -6.30 8.26 1.52
N PHE A 61 -5.28 8.56 0.73
CA PHE A 61 -4.36 9.65 1.00
C PHE A 61 -4.29 10.57 -0.22
N TRP A 62 -4.63 11.84 0.00
CA TRP A 62 -4.66 12.86 -1.04
C TRP A 62 -3.54 13.89 -0.82
N PRO A 63 -2.86 14.36 -1.89
CA PRO A 63 -1.70 15.23 -1.76
C PRO A 63 -1.99 16.58 -1.10
N ARG A 64 -3.26 17.01 -1.06
CA ARG A 64 -3.68 18.27 -0.42
C ARG A 64 -3.58 18.21 1.11
N GLU A 65 -3.61 17.02 1.67
CA GLU A 65 -3.59 16.78 3.12
C GLU A 65 -2.17 16.46 3.62
N GLY A 66 -1.21 16.26 2.70
CA GLY A 66 0.11 15.74 2.99
C GLY A 66 0.07 14.24 3.32
N PRO A 67 1.19 13.51 3.20
CA PRO A 67 1.25 12.15 3.70
C PRO A 67 1.11 12.19 5.23
N PRO A 68 0.33 11.28 5.85
CA PRO A 68 0.29 11.16 7.30
C PRO A 68 1.70 10.84 7.83
N ALA A 69 2.01 11.35 9.02
CA ALA A 69 3.27 11.03 9.71
C ALA A 69 3.40 9.51 9.95
N ASP A 70 2.27 8.86 10.23
CA ASP A 70 2.14 7.41 10.30
C ASP A 70 0.89 6.94 9.51
N PRO A 71 1.06 6.48 8.26
CA PRO A 71 -0.05 5.92 7.48
C PRO A 71 -0.61 4.62 8.06
N ASP A 72 0.11 3.92 8.93
CA ASP A 72 -0.39 2.71 9.59
C ASP A 72 -1.34 3.04 10.75
N ALA A 73 -1.20 4.21 11.38
CA ALA A 73 -2.10 4.69 12.43
C ALA A 73 -3.51 5.06 11.92
N VAL A 74 -3.69 5.24 10.60
CA VAL A 74 -4.99 5.58 10.01
C VAL A 74 -5.87 4.33 9.92
N THR A 75 -6.91 4.27 10.74
CA THR A 75 -7.82 3.12 10.84
C THR A 75 -9.04 3.23 9.93
N ASP A 76 -9.34 4.42 9.41
CA ASP A 76 -10.44 4.63 8.48
C ASP A 76 -10.24 3.82 7.20
N SER A 77 -11.24 3.04 6.84
CA SER A 77 -11.20 2.12 5.70
C SER A 77 -12.49 2.23 4.91
N HIS A 78 -12.37 2.51 3.61
CA HIS A 78 -13.51 2.68 2.70
C HIS A 78 -13.38 1.77 1.48
N GLU A 79 -14.51 1.42 0.87
CA GLU A 79 -14.52 0.58 -0.33
C GLU A 79 -13.80 1.28 -1.49
N ILE A 80 -12.83 0.59 -2.07
CA ILE A 80 -12.03 1.07 -3.19
C ILE A 80 -12.80 0.90 -4.49
N SER A 81 -13.48 1.96 -4.89
CA SER A 81 -14.22 2.01 -6.14
C SER A 81 -13.31 1.72 -7.35
N GLY A 82 -13.70 0.74 -8.16
CA GLY A 82 -12.94 0.32 -9.34
C GLY A 82 -11.67 -0.48 -9.03
N ALA A 83 -11.59 -1.16 -7.88
CA ALA A 83 -10.48 -2.05 -7.54
C ALA A 83 -10.24 -3.16 -8.59
N GLY A 84 -11.29 -3.61 -9.26
CA GLY A 84 -11.20 -4.60 -10.36
C GLY A 84 -10.86 -4.02 -11.73
N SER A 85 -10.89 -2.69 -11.88
CA SER A 85 -10.58 -2.01 -13.14
C SER A 85 -9.07 -1.93 -13.36
N PRO A 86 -8.58 -1.85 -14.61
CA PRO A 86 -7.16 -1.55 -14.87
C PRO A 86 -6.79 -0.14 -14.40
N GLY A 87 -5.49 0.14 -14.35
CA GLY A 87 -4.95 1.44 -13.98
C GLY A 87 -4.24 1.46 -12.63
N TRP A 88 -4.08 0.31 -11.96
CA TRP A 88 -3.46 0.24 -10.64
C TRP A 88 -1.98 -0.14 -10.70
N GLN A 89 -1.23 0.37 -9.74
CA GLN A 89 0.18 0.07 -9.49
C GLN A 89 0.46 0.09 -8.00
N VAL A 90 1.40 -0.75 -7.58
CA VAL A 90 1.96 -0.71 -6.23
C VAL A 90 3.00 0.41 -6.18
N VAL A 91 3.01 1.17 -5.09
CA VAL A 91 3.97 2.24 -4.83
C VAL A 91 4.62 2.05 -3.46
N ASP A 92 5.80 2.64 -3.25
CA ASP A 92 6.34 2.78 -1.89
C ASP A 92 5.64 3.91 -1.12
N PRO A 93 5.91 4.06 0.19
CA PRO A 93 5.41 5.19 0.98
C PRO A 93 5.86 6.57 0.46
N GLN A 94 6.89 6.62 -0.39
CA GLN A 94 7.39 7.81 -1.07
C GLN A 94 6.73 8.03 -2.45
N GLY A 95 5.73 7.21 -2.80
CA GLY A 95 4.97 7.29 -4.05
C GLY A 95 5.75 6.84 -5.29
N ARG A 96 6.92 6.21 -5.13
CA ARG A 96 7.75 5.66 -6.21
C ARG A 96 7.19 4.35 -6.72
N LEU A 97 7.35 4.12 -8.02
CA LEU A 97 6.81 2.96 -8.69
C LEU A 97 7.53 1.68 -8.31
N TRP A 98 6.80 0.59 -8.16
CA TRP A 98 7.35 -0.73 -7.81
C TRP A 98 8.47 -1.24 -8.73
N LYS A 99 8.46 -0.87 -10.02
CA LYS A 99 9.53 -1.23 -10.98
C LYS A 99 10.89 -0.58 -10.65
N GLU A 100 10.89 0.43 -9.77
CA GLU A 100 12.06 1.20 -9.35
C GLU A 100 12.53 0.79 -7.94
N LEU A 101 11.89 -0.21 -7.32
CA LEU A 101 12.10 -0.63 -5.95
C LEU A 101 12.84 -1.99 -5.87
N ASP A 102 13.84 -2.08 -5.00
CA ASP A 102 14.59 -3.31 -4.73
C ASP A 102 13.82 -4.21 -3.74
N TRP A 103 13.09 -5.17 -4.28
CA TRP A 103 12.13 -6.00 -3.54
C TRP A 103 12.74 -6.91 -2.46
N PRO A 104 13.88 -7.59 -2.69
CA PRO A 104 14.59 -8.34 -1.66
C PRO A 104 14.94 -7.51 -0.43
N ARG A 105 15.26 -6.23 -0.61
CA ARG A 105 15.55 -5.31 0.48
C ARG A 105 14.29 -4.91 1.24
N ILE A 106 13.25 -4.47 0.54
CA ILE A 106 11.98 -4.04 1.17
C ILE A 106 11.35 -5.18 1.97
N MET A 107 11.33 -6.39 1.41
CA MET A 107 10.81 -7.58 2.12
C MET A 107 11.59 -7.89 3.41
N ARG A 108 12.90 -7.61 3.43
CA ARG A 108 13.76 -7.78 4.61
C ARG A 108 13.51 -6.67 5.65
N GLU A 109 13.39 -5.43 5.20
CA GLU A 109 13.13 -4.27 6.07
C GLU A 109 11.72 -4.30 6.66
N SER A 110 10.68 -4.67 5.90
CA SER A 110 9.31 -4.85 6.43
C SER A 110 9.22 -5.99 7.44
N ARG A 111 10.09 -7.01 7.34
CA ARG A 111 10.20 -8.10 8.33
C ARG A 111 10.99 -7.67 9.56
N ALA A 112 11.98 -6.78 9.40
CA ALA A 112 12.77 -6.21 10.49
C ALA A 112 11.96 -5.17 11.29
N ALA A 113 11.20 -4.30 10.61
CA ALA A 113 10.30 -3.34 11.24
C ALA A 113 9.23 -4.04 12.12
N ARG A 114 8.76 -5.21 11.69
CA ARG A 114 7.84 -6.06 12.46
C ARG A 114 8.48 -6.80 13.65
N GLN A 115 9.81 -6.89 13.72
CA GLN A 115 10.52 -7.49 14.85
C GLN A 115 11.17 -6.44 15.77
N GLY A 116 11.19 -5.16 15.37
CA GLY A 116 11.75 -4.06 16.16
C GLY A 116 10.74 -3.25 16.98
N GLY A 117 9.44 -3.50 16.84
CA GLY A 117 8.37 -2.79 17.58
C GLY A 117 7.95 -3.45 18.91
N GLY A 118 8.72 -4.42 19.40
CA GLY A 118 8.50 -5.12 20.67
C GLY A 118 9.39 -4.57 21.80
N GLY A 119 9.38 -3.25 22.00
CA GLY A 119 9.90 -2.61 23.21
C GLY A 119 8.73 -2.11 24.04
N GLY A 120 7.89 -3.04 24.50
CA GLY A 120 6.79 -2.74 25.42
C GLY A 120 7.35 -2.15 26.71
N GLY A 121 6.75 -1.04 27.14
CA GLY A 121 6.94 -0.53 28.48
C GLY A 121 6.25 -1.39 29.55
N ASP A 122 6.50 -0.96 30.79
CA ASP A 122 5.81 -1.26 32.05
C ASP A 122 6.29 -2.42 32.94
N ALA A 123 7.01 -2.03 34.00
CA ALA A 123 6.81 -2.36 35.43
C ALA A 123 8.04 -1.78 36.17
N GLY A 124 7.96 -0.87 37.14
CA GLY A 124 7.04 -0.85 38.28
C GLY A 124 7.80 -1.34 39.52
N ASP A 125 8.01 -0.42 40.47
CA ASP A 125 8.28 -0.60 41.90
C ASP A 125 9.62 -1.20 42.42
N GLY A 126 10.44 -0.31 42.99
CA GLY A 126 10.71 -0.26 44.44
C GLY A 126 11.55 -1.35 45.11
N GLN A 127 12.82 -1.03 45.41
CA GLN A 127 13.58 -1.42 46.62
C GLN A 127 14.77 -0.44 46.76
N GLN A 128 15.29 0.00 47.90
CA GLN A 128 15.01 -0.03 49.35
C GLN A 128 16.10 0.90 49.94
N GLU A 129 15.74 1.78 50.88
CA GLU A 129 16.65 2.28 51.92
C GLU A 129 16.15 1.77 53.27
#